data_AF-A0A7Z9I9P3-F1
#
_entry.id   AF-A0A7Z9I9P3-F1
#
_cell.length_a   1.000
_cell.length_b   1.000
_cell.length_c   1.000
_cell.angle_alpha   90.00
_cell.angle_beta   90.00
_cell.angle_gamma   90.00
#
_symmetry.space_group_name_H-M   'P 1'
#
loop_
_entity.id
_entity.type
_entity.pdbx_description
1 polymer ?
#
loop_
_entity_poly.entity_id
_entity_poly.type
_entity_poly.pdbx_seq_one_letter_code
_entity_poly.pdbx_strand_id
1 'polypeptide(L)'
;MKYKNNNIIPEIFASIMATVAGLLIYISHLGFENYGLVIIQTVFLSYFLIYAPNMVATIISKKTSTEWYTSKSFLLLICIIVLVIAGEINIYWDTMIFPLFALLGGWSLVVSLAKLNKFHSLKNSLLFCLFFIFLGICFTTVPYIDFYSHPLIKEKIVTGAWAHRDAVWFSAMAGMFRTYGVSSSGIDGLVPLYYHTFSHFVYGSMSGLLGVNTITFFYICAPILFVPLFFLSFIFCVKETSEYFSSKLKNARVDENNIKYWISFSVLFILPLPYQVIGYLGGERYQYISSSSYNFALLLTFIFISIIFTFINTVKYKDFVKPSNKYFLVLTSILFLLAISLSKVSFLLILGFIYSYI
;
A
#
# COMPACT_ATOMS: atom_id res chain seq x y z
N MET A 1 8.48 -21.37 21.29
CA MET A 1 8.77 -20.48 20.15
C MET A 1 9.94 -19.56 20.52
N LYS A 2 11.12 -19.71 19.92
CA LYS A 2 12.15 -18.65 19.99
C LYS A 2 11.54 -17.41 19.34
N TYR A 3 11.61 -16.26 19.99
CA TYR A 3 11.15 -14.98 19.44
C TYR A 3 11.72 -14.84 18.02
N LYS A 4 10.82 -14.88 17.03
CA LYS A 4 11.14 -14.68 15.61
C LYS A 4 11.84 -13.32 15.56
N ASN A 5 13.08 -13.29 15.10
CA ASN A 5 13.83 -12.04 15.02
C ASN A 5 12.99 -11.06 14.18
N ASN A 6 12.70 -9.86 14.72
CA ASN A 6 11.86 -8.88 14.03
C ASN A 6 12.64 -8.29 12.86
N ASN A 7 12.65 -9.01 11.74
CA ASN A 7 13.23 -8.53 10.51
C ASN A 7 12.42 -7.31 10.03
N ILE A 8 13.12 -6.20 9.81
CA ILE A 8 12.56 -4.93 9.33
C ILE A 8 13.04 -4.55 7.93
N ILE A 9 13.76 -5.45 7.23
CA ILE A 9 14.26 -5.19 5.87
C ILE A 9 13.12 -4.84 4.90
N PRO A 10 11.95 -5.51 4.90
CA PRO A 10 10.82 -5.10 4.05
C PRO A 10 10.37 -3.66 4.29
N GLU A 11 10.33 -3.23 5.55
CA GLU A 11 9.97 -1.88 5.94
C GLU A 11 11.04 -0.85 5.50
N ILE A 12 12.32 -1.20 5.59
CA ILE A 12 13.43 -0.37 5.06
C ILE A 12 13.33 -0.22 3.54
N PHE A 13 13.05 -1.30 2.82
CA PHE A 13 12.84 -1.25 1.37
C PHE A 13 11.69 -0.29 1.01
N ALA A 14 10.53 -0.46 1.65
CA ALA A 14 9.37 0.39 1.39
C ALA A 14 9.64 1.86 1.76
N SER A 15 10.36 2.14 2.84
CA SER A 15 10.66 3.52 3.25
C SER A 15 11.67 4.21 2.33
N ILE A 16 12.68 3.49 1.84
CA ILE A 16 13.58 3.99 0.79
C ILE A 16 12.77 4.32 -0.47
N MET A 17 11.86 3.44 -0.89
CA MET A 17 11.03 3.68 -2.06
C MET A 17 10.11 4.89 -1.88
N ALA A 18 9.50 5.08 -0.70
CA ALA A 18 8.71 6.28 -0.39
C ALA A 18 9.57 7.56 -0.49
N THR A 19 10.79 7.51 0.03
CA THR A 19 11.76 8.63 -0.02
C THR A 19 12.16 8.95 -1.46
N VAL A 20 12.51 7.93 -2.24
CA VAL A 20 12.87 8.06 -3.65
C VAL A 20 11.69 8.64 -4.44
N ALA A 21 10.47 8.17 -4.18
CA ALA A 21 9.25 8.75 -4.75
C ALA A 21 9.11 10.23 -4.45
N GLY A 22 9.23 10.61 -3.18
CA GLY A 22 9.18 12.02 -2.79
C GLY A 22 10.27 12.85 -3.47
N LEU A 23 11.50 12.34 -3.53
CA LEU A 23 12.63 13.04 -4.14
C LEU A 23 12.46 13.23 -5.66
N LEU A 24 12.06 12.19 -6.39
CA LEU A 24 11.86 12.27 -7.84
C LEU A 24 10.72 13.25 -8.18
N ILE A 25 9.62 13.20 -7.42
CA ILE A 25 8.52 14.15 -7.59
C ILE A 25 8.97 15.57 -7.25
N TYR A 26 9.70 15.78 -6.16
CA TYR A 26 10.24 17.09 -5.81
C TYR A 26 11.14 17.66 -6.92
N ILE A 27 12.08 16.86 -7.44
CA ILE A 27 12.96 17.27 -8.54
C ILE A 27 12.16 17.65 -9.78
N SER A 28 11.11 16.88 -10.10
CA SER A 28 10.26 17.17 -11.27
C SER A 28 9.52 18.51 -11.18
N HIS A 29 9.33 19.06 -9.98
CA HIS A 29 8.69 20.35 -9.72
C HIS A 29 9.68 21.52 -9.58
N LEU A 30 10.98 21.32 -9.76
CA LEU A 30 11.93 22.42 -9.74
C LEU A 30 11.61 23.41 -10.88
N GLY A 31 11.33 24.67 -10.52
CA GLY A 31 10.88 25.71 -11.45
C GLY A 31 9.36 25.87 -11.55
N PHE A 32 8.58 25.05 -10.83
CA PHE A 32 7.11 25.12 -10.75
C PHE A 32 6.63 25.40 -9.32
N GLU A 33 5.33 25.24 -9.07
CA GLU A 33 4.75 25.39 -7.73
C GLU A 33 5.43 24.42 -6.74
N ASN A 34 5.79 24.94 -5.57
CA ASN A 34 6.59 24.22 -4.60
C ASN A 34 5.72 23.34 -3.67
N TYR A 35 5.74 22.03 -3.92
CA TYR A 35 5.08 21.03 -3.08
C TYR A 35 5.99 20.41 -2.01
N GLY A 36 7.16 20.99 -1.75
CA GLY A 36 8.19 20.40 -0.87
C GLY A 36 7.68 20.03 0.52
N LEU A 37 6.90 20.90 1.16
CA LEU A 37 6.30 20.60 2.46
C LEU A 37 5.34 19.40 2.39
N VAL A 38 4.42 19.40 1.41
CA VAL A 38 3.44 18.32 1.19
C VAL A 38 4.14 16.99 0.90
N ILE A 39 5.21 17.01 0.12
CA ILE A 39 6.01 15.82 -0.21
C ILE A 39 6.65 15.26 1.05
N ILE A 40 7.36 16.09 1.83
CA ILE A 40 7.98 15.67 3.10
C ILE A 40 6.93 15.07 4.04
N GLN A 41 5.83 15.78 4.20
CA GLN A 41 4.69 15.37 5.00
C GLN A 41 4.15 13.99 4.58
N THR A 42 3.99 13.78 3.28
CA THR A 42 3.51 12.50 2.73
C THR A 42 4.53 11.37 2.95
N VAL A 43 5.83 11.63 2.82
CA VAL A 43 6.89 10.65 3.11
C VAL A 43 6.82 10.21 4.57
N PHE A 44 6.67 11.14 5.52
CA PHE A 44 6.53 10.80 6.94
C PHE A 44 5.23 10.06 7.26
N LEU A 45 4.12 10.37 6.58
CA LEU A 45 2.89 9.58 6.68
C LEU A 45 3.08 8.16 6.14
N SER A 46 3.82 8.00 5.05
CA SER A 46 4.20 6.69 4.51
C SER A 46 4.99 5.89 5.54
N TYR A 47 5.93 6.53 6.26
CA TYR A 47 6.67 5.86 7.34
C TYR A 47 5.77 5.37 8.48
N PHE A 48 4.73 6.12 8.84
CA PHE A 48 3.75 5.65 9.82
C PHE A 48 3.09 4.35 9.34
N LEU A 49 2.57 4.31 8.10
CA LEU A 49 1.94 3.12 7.54
C LEU A 49 2.91 1.93 7.42
N ILE A 50 4.19 2.20 7.12
CA ILE A 50 5.22 1.18 6.93
C ILE A 50 5.69 0.58 8.27
N TYR A 51 5.99 1.40 9.28
CA TYR A 51 6.65 0.95 10.51
C TYR A 51 5.70 0.72 11.70
N ALA A 52 4.56 1.41 11.77
CA ALA A 52 3.62 1.24 12.88
C ALA A 52 3.13 -0.21 13.05
N PRO A 53 2.81 -0.98 11.98
CA PRO A 53 2.37 -2.37 12.13
C PRO A 53 3.38 -3.26 12.87
N ASN A 54 4.66 -3.14 12.52
CA ASN A 54 5.73 -3.91 13.17
C ASN A 54 5.96 -3.44 14.61
N MET A 55 5.91 -2.13 14.87
CA MET A 55 6.06 -1.58 16.21
C MET A 55 4.95 -2.06 17.16
N VAL A 56 3.69 -1.95 16.72
CA VAL A 56 2.51 -2.40 17.46
C VAL A 56 2.56 -3.93 17.67
N ALA A 57 2.90 -4.71 16.64
CA ALA A 57 3.09 -6.16 16.78
C ALA A 57 4.12 -6.50 17.85
N THR A 58 5.27 -5.80 17.88
CA THR A 58 6.33 -6.01 18.86
C THR A 58 5.89 -5.69 20.30
N ILE A 59 5.03 -4.69 20.47
CA ILE A 59 4.51 -4.28 21.78
C ILE A 59 3.49 -5.31 22.28
N ILE A 60 2.58 -5.75 21.41
CA ILE A 60 1.54 -6.74 21.75
C ILE A 60 2.16 -8.12 22.02
N SER A 61 3.12 -8.55 21.19
CA SER A 61 3.75 -9.88 21.30
C SER A 61 4.51 -10.12 22.60
N LYS A 62 4.89 -9.05 23.34
CA LYS A 62 5.50 -9.18 24.66
C LYS A 62 4.51 -9.58 25.75
N LYS A 63 3.21 -9.38 25.54
CA LYS A 63 2.18 -9.49 26.58
C LYS A 63 1.31 -10.73 26.47
N THR A 64 1.13 -11.32 25.29
CA THR A 64 0.15 -12.40 25.07
C THR A 64 0.62 -13.47 24.07
N SER A 65 -0.04 -14.62 24.08
CA SER A 65 0.06 -15.61 22.99
C SER A 65 -0.35 -14.95 21.66
N THR A 66 0.45 -15.17 20.62
CA THR A 66 0.27 -14.51 19.33
C THR A 66 -1.00 -14.99 18.64
N GLU A 67 -2.04 -14.15 18.62
CA GLU A 67 -3.25 -14.34 17.80
C GLU A 67 -3.04 -13.79 16.39
N TRP A 68 -3.79 -14.29 15.41
CA TRP A 68 -3.61 -13.93 13.99
C TRP A 68 -3.82 -12.43 13.68
N TYR A 69 -4.69 -11.75 14.45
CA TYR A 69 -4.94 -10.32 14.35
C TYR A 69 -3.80 -9.46 14.92
N THR A 70 -2.75 -10.08 15.48
CA THR A 70 -1.50 -9.38 15.84
C THR A 70 -0.48 -9.38 14.69
N SER A 71 -0.82 -9.94 13.54
CA SER A 71 0.02 -9.95 12.34
C SER A 71 0.26 -8.56 11.79
N LYS A 72 1.43 -8.37 11.14
CA LYS A 72 1.78 -7.09 10.50
C LYS A 72 0.75 -6.68 9.44
N SER A 73 0.21 -7.62 8.66
CA SER A 73 -0.78 -7.34 7.61
C SER A 73 -2.12 -6.86 8.19
N PHE A 74 -2.60 -7.49 9.26
CA PHE A 74 -3.81 -7.02 9.93
C PHE A 74 -3.59 -5.64 10.57
N LEU A 75 -2.45 -5.42 11.20
CA LEU A 75 -2.14 -4.11 11.79
C LEU A 75 -1.96 -3.02 10.72
N LEU A 76 -1.41 -3.35 9.55
CA LEU A 76 -1.34 -2.43 8.40
C LEU A 76 -2.74 -2.01 7.94
N LEU A 77 -3.68 -2.95 7.85
CA LEU A 77 -5.08 -2.63 7.57
C LEU A 77 -5.64 -1.65 8.61
N ILE A 78 -5.45 -1.92 9.90
CA ILE A 78 -5.94 -1.03 10.96
C ILE A 78 -5.32 0.37 10.81
N CYS A 79 -4.03 0.47 10.50
CA CYS A 79 -3.39 1.76 10.24
C CYS A 79 -4.02 2.50 9.05
N ILE A 80 -4.33 1.80 7.94
CA ILE A 80 -5.03 2.40 6.79
C ILE A 80 -6.43 2.90 7.21
N ILE A 81 -7.21 2.08 7.90
CA ILE A 81 -8.56 2.45 8.38
C ILE A 81 -8.49 3.67 9.30
N VAL A 82 -7.55 3.71 10.24
CA VAL A 82 -7.36 4.83 11.17
C VAL A 82 -7.05 6.11 10.41
N LEU A 83 -6.21 6.07 9.38
CA LEU A 83 -5.93 7.25 8.56
C LEU A 83 -7.11 7.69 7.71
N VAL A 84 -7.91 6.76 7.17
CA VAL A 84 -9.14 7.09 6.44
C VAL A 84 -10.13 7.81 7.37
N ILE A 85 -10.36 7.25 8.56
CA ILE A 85 -11.24 7.86 9.58
C ILE A 85 -10.69 9.23 9.99
N ALA A 86 -9.39 9.36 10.23
CA ALA A 86 -8.79 10.65 10.57
C ALA A 86 -8.92 11.68 9.44
N GLY A 87 -8.89 11.23 8.17
CA GLY A 87 -9.14 12.06 7.01
C GLY A 87 -10.57 12.60 6.96
N GLU A 88 -11.57 11.74 7.20
CA GLU A 88 -12.97 12.15 7.31
C GLU A 88 -13.20 13.12 8.48
N ILE A 89 -12.58 12.85 9.63
CA ILE A 89 -12.64 13.75 10.79
C ILE A 89 -12.03 15.11 10.45
N ASN A 90 -10.88 15.14 9.76
CA ASN A 90 -10.25 16.39 9.33
C ASN A 90 -11.19 17.18 8.39
N ILE A 91 -11.81 16.51 7.42
CA ILE A 91 -12.77 17.14 6.50
C ILE A 91 -13.97 17.74 7.26
N TYR A 92 -14.55 17.01 8.21
CA TYR A 92 -15.78 17.42 8.88
C TYR A 92 -15.56 18.46 9.99
N TRP A 93 -14.43 18.42 10.70
CA TRP A 93 -14.12 19.34 11.79
C TRP A 93 -13.11 20.44 11.44
N ASP A 94 -12.58 20.46 10.22
CA ASP A 94 -11.54 21.39 9.77
C ASP A 94 -10.32 21.40 10.72
N THR A 95 -9.89 20.20 11.14
CA THR A 95 -8.84 20.01 12.16
C THR A 95 -7.57 19.40 11.56
N MET A 96 -6.42 20.06 11.72
CA MET A 96 -5.14 19.54 11.23
C MET A 96 -4.60 18.38 12.09
N ILE A 97 -5.13 17.17 11.88
CA ILE A 97 -4.69 15.94 12.59
C ILE A 97 -3.41 15.35 11.98
N PHE A 98 -3.18 15.59 10.69
CA PHE A 98 -2.05 15.01 9.95
C PHE A 98 -0.66 15.14 10.61
N PRO A 99 -0.25 16.30 11.21
CA PRO A 99 1.06 16.44 11.82
C PRO A 99 1.34 15.38 12.90
N LEU A 100 0.32 14.93 13.62
CA LEU A 100 0.44 13.85 14.60
C LEU A 100 0.93 12.56 13.95
N PHE A 101 0.31 12.15 12.82
CA PHE A 101 0.70 10.93 12.12
C PHE A 101 2.08 11.03 11.48
N ALA A 102 2.45 12.19 10.95
CA ALA A 102 3.80 12.42 10.43
C ALA A 102 4.87 12.32 11.53
N LEU A 103 4.62 12.90 12.71
CA LEU A 103 5.50 12.79 13.87
C LEU A 103 5.61 11.33 14.35
N LEU A 104 4.49 10.61 14.45
CA LEU A 104 4.48 9.19 14.77
C LEU A 104 5.25 8.36 13.74
N GLY A 105 5.14 8.71 12.45
CA GLY A 105 5.90 8.11 11.36
C GLY A 105 7.40 8.29 11.54
N GLY A 106 7.85 9.53 11.75
CA GLY A 106 9.26 9.84 12.00
C GLY A 106 9.81 9.13 13.25
N TRP A 107 9.03 9.13 14.34
CA TRP A 107 9.40 8.40 15.56
C TRP A 107 9.52 6.89 15.30
N SER A 108 8.53 6.29 14.64
CA SER A 108 8.52 4.85 14.37
C SER A 108 9.69 4.40 13.49
N LEU A 109 10.13 5.24 12.54
CA LEU A 109 11.34 5.03 11.75
C LEU A 109 12.58 5.02 12.64
N VAL A 110 12.78 6.08 13.45
CA VAL A 110 13.97 6.20 14.33
C VAL A 110 14.08 5.01 15.29
N VAL A 111 12.96 4.61 15.93
CA VAL A 111 12.93 3.46 16.83
C VAL A 111 13.26 2.16 16.11
N SER A 112 12.77 1.99 14.88
CA SER A 112 13.04 0.80 14.07
C SER A 112 14.50 0.73 13.63
N LEU A 113 15.07 1.85 13.16
CA LEU A 113 16.49 1.94 12.78
C LEU A 113 17.43 1.74 13.97
N ALA A 114 17.11 2.28 15.14
CA ALA A 114 17.90 2.09 16.36
C ALA A 114 17.99 0.60 16.76
N LYS A 115 16.98 -0.21 16.44
CA LYS A 115 16.99 -1.66 16.67
C LYS A 115 17.82 -2.42 15.62
N LEU A 116 17.95 -1.89 14.40
CA LEU A 116 18.68 -2.53 13.30
C LEU A 116 20.19 -2.62 13.54
N ASN A 117 20.78 -1.56 14.12
CA ASN A 117 22.23 -1.42 14.29
C ASN A 117 22.90 -2.56 15.10
N LYS A 118 22.12 -3.42 15.76
CA LYS A 118 22.64 -4.54 16.54
C LYS A 118 22.86 -5.83 15.73
N PHE A 119 22.37 -5.94 14.49
CA PHE A 119 22.19 -7.26 13.86
C PHE A 119 22.87 -7.49 12.51
N HIS A 120 23.34 -6.46 11.80
CA HIS A 120 23.90 -6.64 10.45
C HIS A 120 25.30 -6.03 10.26
N SER A 121 26.12 -6.69 9.43
CA SER A 121 27.39 -6.13 8.98
C SER A 121 27.14 -4.91 8.09
N LEU A 122 27.86 -3.81 8.37
CA LEU A 122 27.71 -2.53 7.66
C LEU A 122 27.77 -2.67 6.13
N LYS A 123 28.66 -3.54 5.63
CA LYS A 123 28.85 -3.80 4.19
C LYS A 123 27.59 -4.36 3.52
N ASN A 124 26.93 -5.34 4.14
CA ASN A 124 25.72 -5.94 3.56
C ASN A 124 24.56 -4.96 3.60
N SER A 125 24.44 -4.18 4.67
CA SER A 125 23.42 -3.12 4.78
C SER A 125 23.57 -2.07 3.68
N LEU A 126 24.79 -1.64 3.37
CA LEU A 126 25.04 -0.66 2.30
C LEU A 126 24.67 -1.21 0.92
N LEU A 127 25.01 -2.48 0.63
CA LEU A 127 24.63 -3.13 -0.63
C LEU A 127 23.11 -3.19 -0.79
N PHE A 128 22.37 -3.58 0.26
CA PHE A 128 20.90 -3.57 0.25
C PHE A 128 20.34 -2.16 0.03
N CYS A 129 20.89 -1.14 0.70
CA CYS A 129 20.43 0.24 0.52
C CYS A 129 20.59 0.72 -0.93
N LEU A 130 21.76 0.50 -1.54
CA LEU A 130 21.99 0.88 -2.94
C LEU A 130 21.04 0.12 -3.88
N PHE A 131 20.84 -1.18 -3.64
CA PHE A 131 19.91 -1.98 -4.42
C PHE A 131 18.46 -1.51 -4.26
N PHE A 132 18.03 -1.16 -3.05
CA PHE A 132 16.70 -0.63 -2.77
C PHE A 132 16.47 0.76 -3.35
N ILE A 133 17.50 1.62 -3.38
CA ILE A 133 17.42 2.91 -4.09
C ILE A 133 17.20 2.66 -5.58
N PHE A 134 17.97 1.76 -6.19
CA PHE A 134 17.80 1.40 -7.60
C PHE A 134 16.39 0.88 -7.89
N LEU A 135 15.90 -0.08 -7.10
CA LEU A 135 14.53 -0.59 -7.22
C LEU A 135 13.48 0.50 -6.98
N GLY A 136 13.71 1.38 -6.01
CA GLY A 136 12.85 2.53 -5.75
C GLY A 136 12.71 3.41 -6.97
N ILE A 137 13.82 3.75 -7.64
CA ILE A 137 13.79 4.53 -8.89
C ILE A 137 12.99 3.79 -9.96
N CYS A 138 13.24 2.49 -10.15
CA CYS A 138 12.51 1.69 -11.13
C CYS A 138 11.01 1.67 -10.86
N PHE A 139 10.57 1.35 -9.65
CA PHE A 139 9.14 1.18 -9.36
C PHE A 139 8.38 2.49 -9.23
N THR A 140 9.01 3.55 -8.73
CA THR A 140 8.41 4.88 -8.67
C THR A 140 8.21 5.48 -10.06
N THR A 141 9.06 5.13 -11.04
CA THR A 141 8.93 5.67 -12.40
C THR A 141 7.86 4.97 -13.22
N VAL A 142 7.45 3.76 -12.84
CA VAL A 142 6.43 2.96 -13.56
C VAL A 142 5.11 3.70 -13.83
N PRO A 143 4.46 4.36 -12.84
CA PRO A 143 3.22 5.12 -13.09
C PRO A 143 3.33 6.19 -14.19
N TYR A 144 4.55 6.60 -14.54
CA TYR A 144 4.83 7.69 -15.47
C TYR A 144 5.24 7.21 -16.89
N ILE A 145 5.45 5.91 -17.11
CA ILE A 145 6.06 5.36 -18.36
C ILE A 145 5.18 5.57 -19.61
N ASP A 146 3.85 5.55 -19.47
CA ASP A 146 2.91 5.69 -20.60
C ASP A 146 2.12 7.00 -20.54
N PHE A 147 2.70 8.01 -19.88
CA PHE A 147 2.10 9.31 -19.59
C PHE A 147 0.81 9.26 -18.73
N TYR A 148 0.27 8.08 -18.44
CA TYR A 148 -1.00 7.85 -17.72
C TYR A 148 -1.11 8.67 -16.42
N SER A 149 0.00 8.79 -15.69
CA SER A 149 0.17 9.79 -14.64
C SER A 149 1.41 10.64 -14.90
N HIS A 150 1.46 11.83 -14.32
CA HIS A 150 2.63 12.71 -14.40
C HIS A 150 2.67 13.61 -13.16
N PRO A 151 3.84 13.86 -12.54
CA PRO A 151 3.92 14.76 -11.38
C PRO A 151 3.47 16.18 -11.73
N LEU A 152 3.87 16.70 -12.90
CA LEU A 152 3.42 17.99 -13.45
C LEU A 152 2.03 17.94 -14.13
N ILE A 153 1.06 17.20 -13.56
CA ILE A 153 -0.26 17.07 -14.20
C ILE A 153 -1.00 18.40 -14.27
N LYS A 154 -0.83 19.27 -13.26
CA LYS A 154 -1.56 20.54 -13.20
C LYS A 154 -1.11 21.46 -14.32
N GLU A 155 0.20 21.53 -14.52
CA GLU A 155 0.83 22.26 -15.61
C GLU A 155 0.37 21.71 -16.96
N LYS A 156 0.29 20.37 -17.11
CA LYS A 156 -0.23 19.75 -18.33
C LYS A 156 -1.69 20.13 -18.61
N ILE A 157 -2.55 20.09 -17.60
CA ILE A 157 -3.97 20.49 -17.73
C ILE A 157 -4.06 21.96 -18.14
N VAL A 158 -3.33 22.86 -17.47
CA VAL A 158 -3.39 24.32 -17.72
C VAL A 158 -2.85 24.68 -19.11
N THR A 159 -1.77 24.01 -19.54
CA THR A 159 -1.14 24.26 -20.86
C THR A 159 -1.84 23.56 -22.02
N GLY A 160 -2.85 22.71 -21.74
CA GLY A 160 -3.49 21.86 -22.75
C GLY A 160 -2.60 20.74 -23.27
N ALA A 161 -1.48 20.45 -22.61
CA ALA A 161 -0.68 19.28 -22.91
C ALA A 161 -1.43 18.00 -22.54
N TRP A 162 -1.04 16.86 -23.14
CA TRP A 162 -1.73 15.60 -22.92
C TRP A 162 -1.72 15.18 -21.44
N ALA A 163 -2.90 15.13 -20.85
CA ALA A 163 -3.19 14.65 -19.50
C ALA A 163 -4.21 13.52 -19.60
N HIS A 164 -3.91 12.35 -19.04
CA HIS A 164 -4.78 11.18 -19.20
C HIS A 164 -6.13 11.41 -18.51
N ARG A 165 -7.22 11.33 -19.29
CA ARG A 165 -8.58 11.66 -18.85
C ARG A 165 -9.04 10.86 -17.63
N ASP A 166 -8.68 9.58 -17.54
CA ASP A 166 -9.13 8.71 -16.44
C ASP A 166 -8.57 9.19 -15.11
N ALA A 167 -7.32 9.64 -15.09
CA ALA A 167 -6.68 10.07 -13.86
C ALA A 167 -7.26 11.43 -13.39
N VAL A 168 -7.61 12.33 -14.31
CA VAL A 168 -8.39 13.54 -14.00
C VAL A 168 -9.77 13.18 -13.47
N TRP A 169 -10.48 12.28 -14.16
CA TRP A 169 -11.82 11.83 -13.78
C TRP A 169 -11.86 11.16 -12.40
N PHE A 170 -10.90 10.28 -12.09
CA PHE A 170 -10.79 9.66 -10.77
C PHE A 170 -10.50 10.68 -9.66
N SER A 171 -9.65 11.67 -9.93
CA SER A 171 -9.40 12.74 -8.96
C SER A 171 -10.65 13.60 -8.70
N ALA A 172 -11.48 13.83 -9.72
CA ALA A 172 -12.74 14.54 -9.58
C ALA A 172 -13.76 13.74 -8.74
N MET A 173 -13.92 12.44 -9.00
CA MET A 173 -14.80 11.57 -8.20
C MET A 173 -14.37 11.47 -6.73
N ALA A 174 -13.06 11.35 -6.46
CA ALA A 174 -12.55 11.43 -5.10
C ALA A 174 -12.82 12.80 -4.46
N GLY A 175 -12.84 13.86 -5.26
CA GLY A 175 -13.21 15.21 -4.82
C GLY A 175 -14.67 15.29 -4.42
N MET A 176 -15.56 14.67 -5.20
CA MET A 176 -16.99 14.58 -4.87
C MET A 176 -17.23 13.80 -3.58
N PHE A 177 -16.46 12.74 -3.32
CA PHE A 177 -16.48 12.06 -2.03
C PHE A 177 -16.06 12.98 -0.89
N ARG A 178 -14.94 13.68 -1.05
CA ARG A 178 -14.45 14.59 -0.02
C ARG A 178 -15.44 15.72 0.29
N THR A 179 -16.08 16.30 -0.72
CA THR A 179 -16.94 17.48 -0.53
C THR A 179 -18.36 17.10 -0.14
N TYR A 180 -18.92 16.05 -0.73
CA TYR A 180 -20.34 15.71 -0.61
C TYR A 180 -20.61 14.33 -0.01
N GLY A 181 -19.58 13.52 0.26
CA GLY A 181 -19.74 12.16 0.77
C GLY A 181 -20.34 11.17 -0.23
N VAL A 182 -20.44 11.54 -1.51
CA VAL A 182 -21.11 10.75 -2.55
C VAL A 182 -20.21 10.57 -3.77
N SER A 183 -20.22 9.37 -4.33
CA SER A 183 -19.59 9.07 -5.62
C SER A 183 -20.42 9.66 -6.75
N SER A 184 -19.95 10.73 -7.38
CA SER A 184 -20.66 11.39 -8.48
C SER A 184 -19.66 12.06 -9.44
N SER A 185 -20.11 12.40 -10.64
CA SER A 185 -19.39 13.31 -11.54
C SER A 185 -19.66 14.79 -11.22
N GLY A 186 -20.70 15.09 -10.45
CA GLY A 186 -21.17 16.47 -10.22
C GLY A 186 -21.87 17.11 -11.42
N ILE A 187 -22.06 16.37 -12.52
CA ILE A 187 -22.82 16.79 -13.70
C ILE A 187 -24.29 16.50 -13.41
N ASP A 188 -25.15 17.50 -13.57
CA ASP A 188 -26.59 17.42 -13.31
C ASP A 188 -26.97 17.02 -11.87
N GLY A 189 -26.14 17.43 -10.91
CA GLY A 189 -26.34 17.20 -9.48
C GLY A 189 -25.53 16.05 -8.92
N LEU A 190 -26.02 15.43 -7.84
CA LEU A 190 -25.35 14.34 -7.12
C LEU A 190 -25.81 12.96 -7.63
N VAL A 191 -25.77 12.75 -8.95
CA VAL A 191 -26.12 11.46 -9.55
C VAL A 191 -25.07 10.41 -9.16
N PRO A 192 -25.46 9.29 -8.51
CA PRO A 192 -24.49 8.29 -8.05
C PRO A 192 -23.77 7.56 -9.20
N LEU A 193 -22.46 7.39 -9.06
CA LEU A 193 -21.61 6.59 -9.96
C LEU A 193 -20.93 5.45 -9.19
N TYR A 194 -21.22 4.20 -9.56
CA TYR A 194 -20.72 3.00 -8.88
C TYR A 194 -19.50 2.40 -9.58
N TYR A 195 -18.45 3.21 -9.75
CA TYR A 195 -17.20 2.78 -10.38
C TYR A 195 -16.01 3.07 -9.46
N HIS A 196 -15.30 2.01 -9.02
CA HIS A 196 -14.13 2.07 -8.12
C HIS A 196 -14.33 2.90 -6.85
N THR A 197 -15.58 2.94 -6.40
CA THR A 197 -16.14 3.81 -5.37
C THR A 197 -15.33 3.82 -4.08
N PHE A 198 -14.89 2.65 -3.59
CA PHE A 198 -14.15 2.59 -2.32
C PHE A 198 -12.74 3.19 -2.44
N SER A 199 -12.06 3.00 -3.58
CA SER A 199 -10.75 3.63 -3.80
C SER A 199 -10.85 5.15 -3.86
N HIS A 200 -11.91 5.68 -4.48
CA HIS A 200 -12.17 7.12 -4.54
C HIS A 200 -12.51 7.71 -3.18
N PHE A 201 -13.31 6.99 -2.37
CA PHE A 201 -13.56 7.36 -0.98
C PHE A 201 -12.25 7.47 -0.20
N VAL A 202 -11.43 6.40 -0.19
CA VAL A 202 -10.15 6.38 0.53
C VAL A 202 -9.22 7.52 0.10
N TYR A 203 -9.12 7.79 -1.20
CA TYR A 203 -8.28 8.88 -1.71
C TYR A 203 -8.86 10.26 -1.39
N GLY A 204 -10.19 10.41 -1.39
CA GLY A 204 -10.88 11.61 -0.92
C GLY A 204 -10.54 11.90 0.54
N SER A 205 -10.75 10.93 1.43
CA SER A 205 -10.44 11.04 2.86
C SER A 205 -8.97 11.35 3.11
N MET A 206 -8.05 10.64 2.43
CA MET A 206 -6.60 10.84 2.59
C MET A 206 -6.12 12.20 2.04
N SER A 207 -6.76 12.71 0.98
CA SER A 207 -6.51 14.08 0.51
C SER A 207 -6.97 15.12 1.54
N GLY A 208 -8.10 14.85 2.20
CA GLY A 208 -8.61 15.61 3.33
C GLY A 208 -7.64 15.61 4.49
N LEU A 209 -7.11 14.43 4.88
CA LEU A 209 -6.09 14.30 5.91
C LEU A 209 -4.88 15.21 5.66
N LEU A 210 -4.34 15.19 4.44
CA LEU A 210 -3.18 16.01 4.05
C LEU A 210 -3.52 17.49 3.78
N GLY A 211 -4.80 17.87 3.77
CA GLY A 211 -5.23 19.24 3.47
C GLY A 211 -4.96 19.68 2.03
N VAL A 212 -4.82 18.75 1.08
CA VAL A 212 -4.52 19.04 -0.34
C VAL A 212 -5.68 18.67 -1.24
N ASN A 213 -5.84 19.32 -2.39
CA ASN A 213 -6.88 18.92 -3.34
C ASN A 213 -6.62 17.50 -3.92
N THR A 214 -7.65 16.86 -4.44
CA THR A 214 -7.57 15.47 -4.89
C THR A 214 -6.70 15.27 -6.11
N ILE A 215 -6.55 16.27 -6.98
CA ILE A 215 -5.56 16.24 -8.07
C ILE A 215 -4.15 16.16 -7.45
N THR A 216 -3.77 17.09 -6.56
CA THR A 216 -2.48 17.03 -5.85
C THR A 216 -2.28 15.67 -5.19
N PHE A 217 -3.31 15.15 -4.51
CA PHE A 217 -3.22 13.84 -3.86
C PHE A 217 -2.91 12.71 -4.85
N PHE A 218 -3.63 12.60 -5.97
CA PHE A 218 -3.45 11.49 -6.91
C PHE A 218 -2.07 11.44 -7.55
N TYR A 219 -1.48 12.60 -7.86
CA TYR A 219 -0.27 12.67 -8.69
C TYR A 219 1.00 12.92 -7.90
N ILE A 220 0.89 13.51 -6.70
CA ILE A 220 2.01 13.75 -5.80
C ILE A 220 1.97 12.76 -4.63
N CYS A 221 0.87 12.72 -3.89
CA CYS A 221 0.85 12.01 -2.62
C CYS A 221 0.66 10.49 -2.76
N ALA A 222 -0.24 10.06 -3.65
CA ALA A 222 -0.62 8.66 -3.80
C ALA A 222 0.55 7.78 -4.27
N PRO A 223 1.44 8.20 -5.21
CA PRO A 223 2.63 7.42 -5.55
C PRO A 223 3.60 7.23 -4.38
N ILE A 224 3.73 8.25 -3.50
CA ILE A 224 4.59 8.21 -2.30
C ILE A 224 3.99 7.28 -1.23
N LEU A 225 2.67 7.20 -1.13
CA LEU A 225 1.97 6.36 -0.14
C LEU A 225 1.78 4.93 -0.65
N PHE A 226 1.05 4.75 -1.74
CA PHE A 226 0.49 3.45 -2.10
C PHE A 226 1.46 2.54 -2.87
N VAL A 227 2.40 3.09 -3.64
CA VAL A 227 3.40 2.25 -4.32
C VAL A 227 4.30 1.52 -3.30
N PRO A 228 4.91 2.20 -2.30
CA PRO A 228 5.58 1.55 -1.17
C PRO A 228 4.75 0.50 -0.46
N LEU A 229 3.49 0.81 -0.15
CA LEU A 229 2.64 -0.09 0.60
C LEU A 229 2.21 -1.32 -0.21
N PHE A 230 2.01 -1.17 -1.51
CA PHE A 230 1.70 -2.27 -2.41
C PHE A 230 2.80 -3.34 -2.36
N PHE A 231 4.06 -2.93 -2.43
CA PHE A 231 5.16 -3.90 -2.36
C PHE A 231 5.37 -4.42 -0.95
N LEU A 232 5.17 -3.60 0.09
CA LEU A 232 5.25 -4.05 1.47
C LEU A 232 4.21 -5.14 1.77
N SER A 233 2.95 -4.93 1.35
CA SER A 233 1.88 -5.91 1.55
C SER A 233 2.11 -7.19 0.75
N PHE A 234 2.65 -7.07 -0.47
CA PHE A 234 3.08 -8.22 -1.26
C PHE A 234 4.14 -9.04 -0.52
N ILE A 235 5.17 -8.39 0.04
CA ILE A 235 6.24 -9.07 0.79
C ILE A 235 5.66 -9.78 2.02
N PHE A 236 4.76 -9.12 2.77
CA PHE A 236 4.06 -9.76 3.89
C PHE A 236 3.22 -10.96 3.45
N CYS A 237 2.51 -10.85 2.33
CA CYS A 237 1.77 -11.97 1.73
C CYS A 237 2.70 -13.14 1.40
N VAL A 238 3.79 -12.90 0.66
CA VAL A 238 4.76 -13.93 0.29
C VAL A 238 5.35 -14.61 1.53
N LYS A 239 5.68 -13.86 2.59
CA LYS A 239 6.23 -14.41 3.82
C LYS A 239 5.27 -15.39 4.51
N GLU A 240 4.00 -15.02 4.65
CA GLU A 240 2.99 -15.83 5.33
C GLU A 240 2.59 -17.05 4.50
N THR A 241 2.45 -16.89 3.18
CA THR A 241 2.22 -17.99 2.25
C THR A 241 3.41 -18.96 2.20
N SER A 242 4.65 -18.43 2.18
CA SER A 242 5.86 -19.24 2.22
C SER A 242 5.96 -20.04 3.52
N GLU A 243 5.60 -19.47 4.67
CA GLU A 243 5.59 -20.19 5.94
C GLU A 243 4.65 -21.40 5.91
N TYR A 244 3.46 -21.23 5.35
CA TYR A 244 2.51 -22.33 5.15
C TYR A 244 3.11 -23.45 4.28
N PHE A 245 3.54 -23.11 3.06
CA PHE A 245 4.02 -24.12 2.10
C PHE A 245 5.34 -24.76 2.53
N SER A 246 6.26 -24.01 3.13
CA SER A 246 7.52 -24.55 3.68
C SER A 246 7.24 -25.61 4.74
N SER A 247 6.24 -25.37 5.59
CA SER A 247 5.84 -26.30 6.64
C SER A 247 5.14 -27.56 6.13
N LYS A 248 4.52 -27.51 4.94
CA LYS A 248 3.76 -28.63 4.35
C LYS A 248 4.59 -29.44 3.36
N LEU A 249 5.41 -28.76 2.55
CA LEU A 249 6.23 -29.35 1.50
C LEU A 249 7.68 -29.63 1.95
N LYS A 250 8.06 -29.24 3.17
CA LYS A 250 9.44 -29.31 3.70
C LYS A 250 10.45 -28.51 2.88
N ASN A 251 10.01 -27.46 2.21
CA ASN A 251 10.86 -26.55 1.45
C ASN A 251 11.48 -25.47 2.35
N ALA A 252 12.57 -24.84 1.87
CA ALA A 252 13.18 -23.71 2.55
C ALA A 252 12.21 -22.51 2.58
N ARG A 253 12.10 -21.88 3.76
CA ARG A 253 11.32 -20.65 3.95
C ARG A 253 11.97 -19.49 3.21
N VAL A 254 11.15 -18.62 2.63
CA VAL A 254 11.59 -17.32 2.13
C VAL A 254 12.21 -16.51 3.27
N ASP A 255 13.43 -16.03 3.04
CA ASP A 255 14.20 -15.21 3.97
C ASP A 255 14.52 -13.87 3.31
N GLU A 256 14.00 -12.77 3.88
CA GLU A 256 14.20 -11.44 3.34
C GLU A 256 15.61 -10.89 3.64
N ASN A 257 16.42 -11.60 4.44
CA ASN A 257 17.85 -11.29 4.59
C ASN A 257 18.69 -11.80 3.41
N ASN A 258 18.15 -12.69 2.58
CA ASN A 258 18.88 -13.30 1.48
C ASN A 258 18.74 -12.45 0.21
N ILE A 259 19.87 -12.02 -0.37
CA ILE A 259 19.88 -11.24 -1.62
C ILE A 259 19.18 -11.95 -2.78
N LYS A 260 19.18 -13.30 -2.81
CA LYS A 260 18.49 -14.08 -3.83
C LYS A 260 16.98 -13.80 -3.85
N TYR A 261 16.37 -13.59 -2.68
CA TYR A 261 14.97 -13.20 -2.59
C TYR A 261 14.72 -11.89 -3.33
N TRP A 262 15.56 -10.88 -3.09
CA TRP A 262 15.42 -9.56 -3.68
C TRP A 262 15.71 -9.55 -5.18
N ILE A 263 16.67 -10.37 -5.66
CA ILE A 263 16.89 -10.57 -7.09
C ILE A 263 15.66 -11.21 -7.73
N SER A 264 15.11 -12.29 -7.16
CA SER A 264 13.90 -12.93 -7.69
C SER A 264 12.68 -12.01 -7.66
N PHE A 265 12.53 -11.21 -6.60
CA PHE A 265 11.51 -10.17 -6.49
C PHE A 265 11.67 -9.12 -7.58
N SER A 266 12.89 -8.66 -7.84
CA SER A 266 13.18 -7.69 -8.90
C SER A 266 12.88 -8.27 -10.27
N VAL A 267 13.26 -9.53 -10.52
CA VAL A 267 12.95 -10.25 -11.75
C VAL A 267 11.43 -10.31 -11.96
N LEU A 268 10.65 -10.64 -10.93
CA LEU A 268 9.19 -10.75 -11.03
C LEU A 268 8.52 -9.43 -11.47
N PHE A 269 9.01 -8.28 -10.98
CA PHE A 269 8.36 -6.99 -11.22
C PHE A 269 9.04 -6.12 -12.29
N ILE A 270 10.33 -6.32 -12.58
CA ILE A 270 11.08 -5.51 -13.55
C ILE A 270 11.17 -6.19 -14.91
N LEU A 271 11.48 -7.49 -14.96
CA LEU A 271 11.65 -8.14 -16.25
C LEU A 271 10.30 -8.17 -16.97
N PRO A 272 10.19 -7.50 -18.14
CA PRO A 272 8.99 -7.62 -18.93
C PRO A 272 8.86 -9.09 -19.32
N LEU A 273 7.82 -9.76 -18.81
CA LEU A 273 7.30 -10.93 -19.51
C LEU A 273 7.11 -10.52 -20.97
N PRO A 274 7.54 -11.35 -21.94
CA PRO A 274 7.70 -10.94 -23.33
C PRO A 274 6.46 -10.21 -23.81
N TYR A 275 6.66 -8.94 -24.19
CA TYR A 275 5.61 -7.99 -24.60
C TYR A 275 4.73 -8.53 -25.73
N GLN A 276 5.25 -9.44 -26.56
CA GLN A 276 4.50 -10.10 -27.62
C GLN A 276 3.48 -11.10 -27.08
N VAL A 277 3.71 -11.70 -25.90
CA VAL A 277 2.76 -12.65 -25.30
C VAL A 277 1.66 -11.92 -24.53
N ILE A 278 1.98 -10.77 -23.90
CA ILE A 278 1.02 -10.00 -23.10
C ILE A 278 0.30 -8.94 -23.93
N GLY A 279 1.00 -8.22 -24.81
CA GLY A 279 0.44 -7.13 -25.62
C GLY A 279 -0.50 -7.60 -26.73
N TYR A 280 -0.25 -8.77 -27.34
CA TYR A 280 -1.20 -9.36 -28.32
C TYR A 280 -2.49 -9.87 -27.67
N LEU A 281 -2.49 -10.13 -26.36
CA LEU A 281 -3.68 -10.45 -25.57
C LEU A 281 -4.29 -9.21 -24.89
N GLY A 282 -3.84 -8.00 -25.26
CA GLY A 282 -4.38 -6.75 -24.73
C GLY A 282 -3.94 -6.39 -23.31
N GLY A 283 -2.87 -6.99 -22.79
CA GLY A 283 -2.34 -6.64 -21.48
C GLY A 283 -1.49 -5.37 -21.50
N GLU A 284 -1.94 -4.33 -20.80
CA GLU A 284 -1.16 -3.10 -20.58
C GLU A 284 -0.02 -3.35 -19.58
N ARG A 285 1.19 -2.87 -19.91
CA ARG A 285 2.39 -3.06 -19.10
C ARG A 285 2.22 -2.32 -17.77
N TYR A 286 2.43 -3.03 -16.66
CA TYR A 286 2.42 -2.45 -15.30
C TYR A 286 1.13 -1.74 -14.87
N GLN A 287 -0.02 -2.04 -15.49
CA GLN A 287 -1.29 -1.38 -15.14
C GLN A 287 -1.70 -1.58 -13.67
N TYR A 288 -1.18 -2.63 -13.02
CA TYR A 288 -1.34 -2.89 -11.59
C TYR A 288 -0.64 -1.86 -10.66
N ILE A 289 0.31 -1.08 -11.17
CA ILE A 289 0.91 0.06 -10.47
C ILE A 289 0.35 1.38 -11.01
N SER A 290 0.22 1.51 -12.33
CA SER A 290 -0.22 2.76 -12.98
C SER A 290 -1.67 3.13 -12.69
N SER A 291 -2.58 2.14 -12.65
CA SER A 291 -3.98 2.37 -12.30
C SER A 291 -4.13 2.42 -10.77
N SER A 292 -4.39 3.61 -10.22
CA SER A 292 -4.45 3.82 -8.76
C SER A 292 -5.51 2.93 -8.07
N SER A 293 -6.71 2.81 -8.63
CA SER A 293 -7.76 1.92 -8.09
C SER A 293 -7.37 0.44 -8.15
N TYR A 294 -6.64 0.02 -9.20
CA TYR A 294 -6.14 -1.35 -9.31
C TYR A 294 -5.02 -1.62 -8.31
N ASN A 295 -4.07 -0.69 -8.18
CA ASN A 295 -3.00 -0.76 -7.20
C ASN A 295 -3.54 -0.90 -5.77
N PHE A 296 -4.56 -0.10 -5.43
CA PHE A 296 -5.21 -0.16 -4.13
C PHE A 296 -5.98 -1.48 -3.91
N ALA A 297 -6.70 -1.99 -4.93
CA ALA A 297 -7.38 -3.28 -4.84
C ALA A 297 -6.40 -4.45 -4.63
N LEU A 298 -5.24 -4.43 -5.29
CA LEU A 298 -4.18 -5.43 -5.09
C LEU A 298 -3.50 -5.30 -3.73
N LEU A 299 -3.24 -4.08 -3.27
CA LEU A 299 -2.76 -3.81 -1.90
C LEU A 299 -3.65 -4.51 -0.87
N LEU A 300 -4.97 -4.30 -0.97
CA LEU A 300 -5.94 -4.98 -0.12
C LEU A 300 -5.92 -6.50 -0.34
N THR A 301 -5.87 -6.98 -1.58
CA THR A 301 -5.83 -8.42 -1.86
C THR A 301 -4.63 -9.11 -1.20
N PHE A 302 -3.43 -8.51 -1.23
CA PHE A 302 -2.27 -9.06 -0.55
C PHE A 302 -2.39 -9.04 0.97
N ILE A 303 -2.96 -7.97 1.54
CA ILE A 303 -3.28 -7.92 2.97
C ILE A 303 -4.23 -9.06 3.35
N PHE A 304 -5.28 -9.29 2.54
CA PHE A 304 -6.28 -10.31 2.77
C PHE A 304 -5.70 -11.72 2.75
N ILE A 305 -4.98 -12.06 1.68
CA ILE A 305 -4.34 -13.38 1.54
C ILE A 305 -3.35 -13.60 2.69
N SER A 306 -2.57 -12.57 3.04
CA SER A 306 -1.66 -12.62 4.18
C SER A 306 -2.39 -12.94 5.49
N ILE A 307 -3.51 -12.27 5.78
CA ILE A 307 -4.35 -12.53 6.97
C ILE A 307 -4.85 -13.98 6.99
N ILE A 308 -5.34 -14.50 5.87
CA ILE A 308 -5.80 -15.90 5.76
C ILE A 308 -4.66 -16.86 6.09
N PHE A 309 -3.48 -16.69 5.48
CA PHE A 309 -2.35 -17.56 5.74
C PHE A 309 -1.81 -17.43 7.16
N THR A 310 -1.79 -16.23 7.73
CA THR A 310 -1.45 -16.04 9.15
C THR A 310 -2.44 -16.78 10.05
N PHE A 311 -3.74 -16.72 9.78
CA PHE A 311 -4.73 -17.50 10.53
C PHE A 311 -4.43 -19.00 10.43
N ILE A 312 -4.26 -19.55 9.21
CA ILE A 312 -3.96 -20.97 9.00
C ILE A 312 -2.68 -21.38 9.74
N ASN A 313 -1.61 -20.59 9.60
CA ASN A 313 -0.35 -20.83 10.29
C ASN A 313 -0.52 -20.81 11.81
N THR A 314 -1.33 -19.89 12.35
CA THR A 314 -1.58 -19.78 13.80
C THR A 314 -2.38 -20.98 14.32
N VAL A 315 -3.39 -21.43 13.57
CA VAL A 315 -4.23 -22.58 13.93
C VAL A 315 -3.43 -23.87 13.95
N LYS A 316 -2.48 -24.04 13.02
CA LYS A 316 -1.64 -25.25 12.96
C LYS A 316 -0.90 -25.55 14.28
N TYR A 317 -0.55 -24.52 15.04
CA TYR A 317 0.20 -24.65 16.29
C TYR A 317 -0.67 -24.66 17.54
N LYS A 318 -2.00 -24.58 17.41
CA LYS A 318 -2.95 -24.58 18.53
C LYS A 318 -3.81 -25.84 18.47
N ASP A 319 -3.86 -26.58 19.58
CA ASP A 319 -4.73 -27.75 19.70
C ASP A 319 -6.22 -27.38 19.62
N PHE A 320 -6.56 -26.13 19.98
CA PHE A 320 -7.93 -25.63 19.95
C PHE A 320 -8.02 -24.18 19.44
N VAL A 321 -8.98 -23.94 18.55
CA VAL A 321 -9.32 -22.60 18.03
C VAL A 321 -10.65 -22.18 18.60
N LYS A 322 -10.67 -21.08 19.36
CA LYS A 322 -11.92 -20.51 19.89
C LYS A 322 -12.90 -20.21 18.74
N PRO A 323 -14.18 -20.59 18.84
CA PRO A 323 -15.19 -20.30 17.81
C PRO A 323 -15.28 -18.82 17.43
N SER A 324 -15.11 -17.92 18.41
CA SER A 324 -15.07 -16.47 18.20
C SER A 324 -14.02 -16.04 17.17
N ASN A 325 -12.85 -16.68 17.15
CA ASN A 325 -11.79 -16.36 16.18
C ASN A 325 -12.20 -16.75 14.74
N LYS A 326 -12.96 -17.84 14.58
CA LYS A 326 -13.47 -18.26 13.26
C LYS A 326 -14.53 -17.28 12.75
N TYR A 327 -15.50 -16.93 13.59
CA TYR A 327 -16.52 -15.93 13.23
C TYR A 327 -15.90 -14.58 12.90
N PHE A 328 -14.91 -14.15 13.68
CA PHE A 328 -14.21 -12.89 13.43
C PHE A 328 -13.46 -12.90 12.09
N LEU A 329 -12.80 -14.02 11.73
CA LEU A 329 -12.16 -14.15 10.43
C LEU A 329 -13.17 -14.14 9.28
N VAL A 330 -14.30 -14.84 9.41
CA VAL A 330 -15.35 -14.88 8.37
C VAL A 330 -15.92 -13.48 8.13
N LEU A 331 -16.27 -12.76 9.20
CA LEU A 331 -16.77 -11.39 9.10
C LEU A 331 -15.72 -10.47 8.46
N THR A 332 -14.46 -10.55 8.92
CA THR A 332 -13.36 -9.77 8.35
C THR A 332 -13.20 -10.06 6.86
N SER A 333 -13.33 -11.33 6.45
CA SER A 333 -13.19 -11.75 5.06
C SER A 333 -14.30 -11.19 4.17
N ILE A 334 -15.56 -11.24 4.62
CA ILE A 334 -16.69 -10.67 3.89
C ILE A 334 -16.49 -9.17 3.67
N LEU A 335 -16.13 -8.43 4.73
CA LEU A 335 -15.88 -6.99 4.64
C LEU A 335 -14.69 -6.67 3.71
N PHE A 336 -13.64 -7.48 3.74
CA PHE A 336 -12.47 -7.30 2.88
C PHE A 336 -12.78 -7.50 1.42
N LEU A 337 -13.52 -8.56 1.12
CA LEU A 337 -13.92 -8.90 -0.22
C LEU A 337 -14.84 -7.81 -0.80
N LEU A 338 -15.77 -7.28 0.00
CA LEU A 338 -16.58 -6.12 -0.37
C LEU A 338 -15.69 -4.89 -0.64
N ALA A 339 -14.71 -4.59 0.22
CA ALA A 339 -13.81 -3.46 0.02
C ALA A 339 -12.95 -3.61 -1.25
N ILE A 340 -12.45 -4.82 -1.54
CA ILE A 340 -11.68 -5.12 -2.75
C ILE A 340 -12.55 -4.93 -4.00
N SER A 341 -13.77 -5.47 -4.01
CA SER A 341 -14.66 -5.38 -5.17
C SER A 341 -15.13 -3.94 -5.44
N LEU A 342 -15.40 -3.17 -4.39
CA LEU A 342 -15.71 -1.74 -4.50
C LEU A 342 -14.48 -0.90 -4.85
N SER A 343 -13.25 -1.39 -4.62
CA SER A 343 -12.02 -0.71 -5.06
C SER A 343 -11.80 -0.88 -6.56
N LYS A 344 -11.99 -2.10 -7.08
CA LYS A 344 -11.89 -2.40 -8.50
C LYS A 344 -12.91 -3.44 -8.90
N VAL A 345 -13.87 -3.04 -9.73
CA VAL A 345 -15.02 -3.88 -10.14
C VAL A 345 -14.60 -5.24 -10.71
N SER A 346 -13.46 -5.33 -11.41
CA SER A 346 -12.95 -6.59 -11.98
C SER A 346 -12.65 -7.67 -10.94
N PHE A 347 -12.46 -7.32 -9.66
CA PHE A 347 -12.26 -8.28 -8.57
C PHE A 347 -13.55 -8.93 -8.07
N LEU A 348 -14.72 -8.39 -8.44
CA LEU A 348 -16.02 -9.01 -8.13
C LEU A 348 -16.15 -10.40 -8.76
N LEU A 349 -15.46 -10.65 -9.89
CA LEU A 349 -15.41 -11.98 -10.52
C LEU A 349 -14.73 -13.02 -9.63
N ILE A 350 -13.64 -12.64 -8.93
CA ILE A 350 -12.93 -13.53 -8.01
C ILE A 350 -13.86 -13.95 -6.86
N LEU A 351 -14.66 -13.01 -6.36
CA LEU A 351 -15.69 -13.27 -5.38
C LEU A 351 -16.78 -14.21 -5.89
N GLY A 352 -17.25 -13.99 -7.11
CA GLY A 352 -18.20 -14.87 -7.78
C GLY A 352 -17.67 -16.30 -7.89
N PHE A 353 -16.41 -16.48 -8.29
CA PHE A 353 -15.79 -17.79 -8.37
C PHE A 353 -15.64 -18.48 -7.02
N ILE A 354 -15.23 -17.76 -5.96
CA ILE A 354 -15.14 -18.34 -4.61
C ILE A 354 -16.53 -18.74 -4.11
N TYR A 355 -17.54 -17.90 -4.34
CA TYR A 355 -18.92 -18.21 -3.96
C TYR A 355 -19.51 -19.37 -4.75
N SER A 356 -19.24 -19.48 -6.06
CA SER A 356 -19.69 -20.61 -6.89
C SER A 356 -18.98 -21.93 -6.58
N TYR A 357 -17.81 -21.88 -5.96
CA TYR A 357 -17.05 -23.07 -5.54
C TYR A 357 -17.50 -23.63 -4.18
N ILE A 358 -18.10 -22.79 -3.33
CA ILE A 358 -18.69 -23.16 -2.04
C ILE A 358 -20.12 -23.62 -2.27
#